data_AF-A0A5J5J825-F1
#
_entry.id   AF-A0A5J5J825-F1
#
_cell.length_a   1.000
_cell.length_b   1.000
_cell.length_c   1.000
_cell.angle_alpha   90.00
_cell.angle_beta   90.00
_cell.angle_gamma   90.00
#
_symmetry.space_group_name_H-M   'P 1'
#
loop_
_entity.id
_entity.type
_entity.pdbx_description
1 polymer ?
#
loop_
_entity_poly.entity_id
_entity_poly.type
_entity_poly.pdbx_seq_one_letter_code
_entity_poly.pdbx_strand_id
1 'polypeptide(L)'
;MTTRETPTGSAPDDAFSADLLFTDGLPQMDDEVGYRGAVAARAAGITYRQLDYWARTELVEPTVRGASGSGSQRLYGFRDILVLKLVKRLLDTGISLQQIRTAVEQLRASGIRDLAGTTLMSDGASVYLCTSNDEVIDLVSRGQGVFGIAVGKVLREVESTLVDFDAQAPEVLDELAARRAVRTA
;
A
#
# COMPACT_ATOMS: atom_id res chain seq x y z
N MET A 1 -18.55 -14.46 58.86
CA MET A 1 -19.35 -15.60 58.35
C MET A 1 -20.30 -15.02 57.30
N THR A 2 -19.83 -14.92 56.05
CA THR A 2 -20.29 -15.74 54.88
C THR A 2 -21.61 -15.14 54.34
N THR A 3 -21.76 -14.61 53.12
CA THR A 3 -21.15 -14.91 51.81
C THR A 3 -21.37 -13.71 50.87
N ARG A 4 -20.37 -13.32 50.07
CA ARG A 4 -20.55 -12.48 48.88
C ARG A 4 -20.66 -13.41 47.67
N GLU A 5 -21.71 -13.26 46.86
CA GLU A 5 -21.78 -13.82 45.51
C GLU A 5 -21.57 -12.72 44.47
N THR A 6 -20.78 -13.06 43.44
CA THR A 6 -20.50 -12.30 42.20
C THR A 6 -21.45 -12.84 41.11
N PRO A 7 -21.85 -12.09 40.07
CA PRO A 7 -20.96 -11.94 38.91
C PRO A 7 -21.01 -10.55 38.26
N THR A 8 -19.88 -9.84 38.18
CA THR A 8 -19.75 -8.74 37.21
C THR A 8 -19.43 -9.38 35.86
N GLY A 9 -20.41 -9.33 34.96
CA GLY A 9 -20.33 -9.82 33.60
C GLY A 9 -19.21 -9.14 32.81
N SER A 10 -18.53 -9.98 32.04
CA SER A 10 -17.64 -9.64 30.94
C SER A 10 -18.40 -8.89 29.84
N ALA A 11 -17.84 -7.78 29.37
CA ALA A 11 -18.11 -7.25 28.04
C ALA A 11 -16.84 -6.55 27.52
N PRO A 12 -16.05 -7.18 26.63
CA PRO A 12 -15.38 -6.46 25.56
C PRO A 12 -16.34 -6.29 24.36
N ASP A 13 -15.94 -5.52 23.35
CA ASP A 13 -16.58 -5.39 22.02
C ASP A 13 -17.64 -4.31 21.78
N ASP A 14 -17.35 -3.07 22.17
CA ASP A 14 -18.02 -1.90 21.55
C ASP A 14 -17.04 -0.84 20.99
N ALA A 15 -15.73 -1.09 21.05
CA ALA A 15 -14.74 -0.21 20.43
C ALA A 15 -14.48 -0.50 18.94
N PHE A 16 -14.84 -1.69 18.47
CA PHE A 16 -14.66 -2.10 17.07
C PHE A 16 -15.83 -1.72 16.15
N SER A 17 -16.99 -1.38 16.71
CA SER A 17 -18.21 -1.07 15.96
C SER A 17 -18.29 0.39 15.49
N ALA A 18 -17.70 1.33 16.25
CA ALA A 18 -17.74 2.76 15.93
C ALA A 18 -16.80 3.16 14.78
N ASP A 19 -15.66 2.46 14.62
CA ASP A 19 -14.67 2.78 13.60
C ASP A 19 -15.06 2.28 12.19
N LEU A 20 -16.02 1.34 12.15
CA LEU A 20 -16.61 0.80 10.91
C LEU A 20 -17.83 1.61 10.41
N LEU A 21 -18.35 2.57 11.18
CA LEU A 21 -19.58 3.31 10.85
C LEU A 21 -19.35 4.56 9.98
N PHE A 22 -18.10 5.01 9.81
CA PHE A 22 -17.74 6.18 8.98
C PHE A 22 -16.80 5.86 7.81
N THR A 23 -16.61 4.57 7.54
CA THR A 23 -15.90 4.10 6.36
C THR A 23 -16.90 3.39 5.48
N ASP A 24 -17.14 3.90 4.25
CA ASP A 24 -18.06 3.32 3.25
C ASP A 24 -17.56 1.94 2.72
N GLY A 25 -17.25 0.99 3.63
CA GLY A 25 -16.75 -0.34 3.30
C GLY A 25 -15.28 -0.42 2.89
N LEU A 26 -14.47 0.61 3.16
CA LEU A 26 -13.03 0.58 2.94
C LEU A 26 -12.31 0.87 4.26
N PRO A 27 -11.47 -0.03 4.79
CA PRO A 27 -10.72 0.24 6.01
C PRO A 27 -10.01 1.60 5.87
N GLN A 28 -10.03 2.43 6.93
CA GLN A 28 -8.94 3.38 7.13
C GLN A 28 -7.70 2.51 7.19
N MET A 29 -7.05 2.31 6.04
CA MET A 29 -5.86 1.48 5.94
C MET A 29 -4.77 2.29 6.60
N ASP A 30 -4.67 2.09 7.91
CA ASP A 30 -3.72 2.75 8.79
C ASP A 30 -2.36 2.76 8.12
N ASP A 31 -1.81 3.95 7.91
CA ASP A 31 -0.42 4.14 7.49
C ASP A 31 0.56 3.56 8.55
N GLU A 32 0.04 3.08 9.68
CA GLU A 32 0.75 2.44 10.78
C GLU A 32 0.95 0.91 10.62
N VAL A 33 0.31 0.22 9.67
CA VAL A 33 0.50 -1.23 9.48
C VAL A 33 1.12 -1.57 8.13
N GLY A 34 2.09 -2.50 8.15
CA GLY A 34 2.83 -2.89 6.96
C GLY A 34 3.09 -4.38 6.84
N TYR A 35 3.41 -4.79 5.62
CA TYR A 35 3.63 -6.17 5.24
C TYR A 35 5.11 -6.43 4.96
N ARG A 36 5.57 -7.60 5.38
CA ARG A 36 6.95 -8.05 5.12
C ARG A 36 7.18 -8.17 3.62
N GLY A 37 8.43 -7.95 3.17
CA GLY A 37 8.77 -7.97 1.75
C GLY A 37 8.34 -9.24 0.99
N ALA A 38 8.34 -10.42 1.63
CA ALA A 38 7.85 -11.65 1.00
C ALA A 38 6.32 -11.59 0.70
N VAL A 39 5.54 -11.03 1.62
CA VAL A 39 4.08 -10.84 1.45
C VAL A 39 3.83 -9.75 0.41
N ALA A 40 4.53 -8.61 0.51
CA ALA A 40 4.42 -7.51 -0.45
C ALA A 40 4.73 -7.97 -1.88
N ALA A 41 5.81 -8.72 -2.08
CA ALA A 41 6.18 -9.27 -3.38
C ALA A 41 5.10 -10.22 -3.92
N ARG A 42 4.56 -11.10 -3.08
CA ARG A 42 3.47 -12.03 -3.45
C ARG A 42 2.20 -11.27 -3.83
N ALA A 43 1.76 -10.32 -3.02
CA ALA A 43 0.54 -9.54 -3.25
C ALA A 43 0.63 -8.66 -4.52
N ALA A 44 1.81 -8.10 -4.80
CA ALA A 44 2.08 -7.38 -6.04
C ALA A 44 2.32 -8.31 -7.25
N GLY A 45 2.50 -9.62 -7.02
CA GLY A 45 2.80 -10.61 -8.05
C GLY A 45 4.19 -10.45 -8.67
N ILE A 46 5.17 -9.94 -7.91
CA ILE A 46 6.55 -9.75 -8.34
C ILE A 46 7.50 -10.70 -7.59
N THR A 47 8.70 -10.89 -8.13
CA THR A 47 9.75 -11.61 -7.42
C THR A 47 10.32 -10.76 -6.29
N TYR A 48 10.84 -11.40 -5.25
CA TYR A 48 11.55 -10.70 -4.18
C TYR A 48 12.76 -9.89 -4.70
N ARG A 49 13.41 -10.38 -5.77
CA ARG A 49 14.52 -9.68 -6.42
C ARG A 49 14.07 -8.39 -7.10
N GLN A 50 12.90 -8.39 -7.77
CA GLN A 50 12.32 -7.17 -8.32
C GLN A 50 11.98 -6.18 -7.23
N LEU A 51 11.37 -6.64 -6.14
CA LEU A 51 11.09 -5.80 -4.97
C LEU A 51 12.36 -5.15 -4.42
N ASP A 52 13.43 -5.91 -4.17
CA ASP A 52 14.67 -5.38 -3.65
C ASP A 52 15.35 -4.40 -4.62
N TYR A 53 15.35 -4.73 -5.93
CA TYR A 53 15.89 -3.85 -6.95
C TYR A 53 15.13 -2.52 -7.03
N TRP A 54 13.80 -2.55 -6.99
CA TRP A 54 12.97 -1.34 -7.03
C TRP A 54 13.08 -0.50 -5.76
N ALA A 55 13.26 -1.12 -4.59
CA ALA A 55 13.57 -0.39 -3.36
C ALA A 55 14.96 0.25 -3.40
N ARG A 56 15.98 -0.47 -3.88
CA ARG A 56 17.35 0.05 -4.00
C ARG A 56 17.51 1.16 -5.05
N THR A 57 16.64 1.19 -6.05
CA THR A 57 16.64 2.20 -7.12
C THR A 57 15.59 3.29 -6.89
N GLU A 58 15.03 3.33 -5.67
CA GLU A 58 14.07 4.35 -5.23
C GLU A 58 12.85 4.45 -6.16
N LEU A 59 12.52 3.36 -6.85
CA LEU A 59 11.29 3.29 -7.65
C LEU A 59 10.11 3.06 -6.71
N VAL A 60 10.23 2.07 -5.82
CA VAL A 60 9.25 1.83 -4.74
C VAL A 60 9.93 1.50 -3.42
N GLU A 61 9.84 2.43 -2.48
CA GLU A 61 10.39 2.30 -1.13
C GLU A 61 9.30 1.91 -0.13
N PRO A 62 9.66 1.17 0.94
CA PRO A 62 8.73 0.89 2.03
C PRO A 62 8.41 2.17 2.81
N THR A 63 7.12 2.49 2.95
CA THR A 63 6.64 3.68 3.66
C THR A 63 6.44 3.46 5.16
N VAL A 64 6.08 2.24 5.58
CA VAL A 64 5.83 1.92 7.00
C VAL A 64 7.13 1.73 7.77
N ARG A 65 8.11 1.03 7.18
CA ARG A 65 9.43 0.87 7.78
C ARG A 65 10.52 0.61 6.75
N GLY A 66 11.51 1.50 6.71
CA GLY A 66 12.75 1.33 5.96
C GLY A 66 13.70 0.28 6.54
N ALA A 67 14.82 0.04 5.85
CA ALA A 67 15.91 -0.78 6.40
C ALA A 67 16.88 0.13 7.19
N SER A 68 16.97 -0.05 8.50
CA SER A 68 17.91 0.61 9.41
C SER A 68 18.86 -0.42 10.04
N GLY A 69 19.86 -0.87 9.28
CA GLY A 69 20.92 -1.77 9.77
C GLY A 69 20.59 -3.28 9.70
N SER A 70 21.55 -4.09 10.18
CA SER A 70 21.45 -5.55 10.16
C SER A 70 20.31 -6.04 11.06
N GLY A 71 19.36 -6.78 10.49
CA GLY A 71 18.20 -7.33 11.19
C GLY A 71 16.91 -6.50 11.12
N SER A 72 16.98 -5.26 10.63
CA SER A 72 15.78 -4.45 10.37
C SER A 72 14.99 -5.01 9.19
N GLN A 73 13.67 -5.15 9.36
CA GLN A 73 12.79 -5.69 8.33
C GLN A 73 12.01 -4.55 7.69
N ARG A 74 12.06 -4.49 6.35
CA ARG A 74 11.23 -3.56 5.58
C ARG A 74 9.76 -3.94 5.73
N LEU A 75 8.93 -2.96 6.07
CA LEU A 75 7.47 -3.10 6.09
C LEU A 75 6.89 -2.19 5.01
N TYR A 76 6.15 -2.79 4.09
CA TYR A 76 5.50 -2.11 2.98
C TYR A 76 4.04 -1.85 3.33
N GLY A 77 3.61 -0.60 3.23
CA GLY A 77 2.21 -0.24 3.40
C GLY A 77 1.35 -0.78 2.25
N PHE A 78 0.04 -0.76 2.43
CA PHE A 78 -0.91 -1.13 1.37
C PHE A 78 -0.66 -0.36 0.07
N ARG A 79 -0.42 0.95 0.21
CA ARG A 79 -0.15 1.84 -0.92
C ARG A 79 1.11 1.45 -1.67
N ASP A 80 2.17 1.05 -0.98
CA ASP A 80 3.39 0.57 -1.62
C ASP A 80 3.08 -0.65 -2.48
N ILE A 81 2.31 -1.60 -1.95
CA ILE A 81 1.94 -2.84 -2.65
C ILE A 81 1.08 -2.55 -3.88
N LEU A 82 0.14 -1.60 -3.78
CA LEU A 82 -0.64 -1.13 -4.92
C LEU A 82 0.28 -0.57 -6.01
N VAL A 83 1.21 0.33 -5.64
CA VAL A 83 2.17 0.93 -6.57
C VAL A 83 3.07 -0.15 -7.19
N LEU A 84 3.59 -1.09 -6.40
CA LEU A 84 4.38 -2.23 -6.90
C LEU A 84 3.63 -3.03 -7.97
N LYS A 85 2.34 -3.30 -7.75
CA LYS A 85 1.50 -4.04 -8.69
C LYS A 85 1.22 -3.23 -9.96
N LEU A 86 1.02 -1.92 -9.85
CA LEU A 86 0.84 -1.04 -11.00
C LEU A 86 2.13 -0.93 -11.84
N VAL A 87 3.29 -0.76 -11.19
CA VAL A 87 4.61 -0.79 -11.84
C VAL A 87 4.79 -2.07 -12.62
N LYS A 88 4.48 -3.22 -12.00
CA LYS A 88 4.52 -4.52 -12.69
C LYS A 88 3.65 -4.52 -13.95
N ARG A 89 2.38 -4.13 -13.83
CA ARG A 89 1.45 -4.15 -14.98
C ARG A 89 1.90 -3.24 -16.12
N LEU A 90 2.46 -2.07 -15.82
CA LEU A 90 3.01 -1.16 -16.83
C LEU A 90 4.25 -1.77 -17.51
N LEU A 91 5.13 -2.43 -16.75
CA LEU A 91 6.28 -3.15 -17.31
C LEU A 91 5.85 -4.33 -18.19
N ASP A 92 4.84 -5.10 -17.77
CA ASP A 92 4.31 -6.25 -18.51
C ASP A 92 3.73 -5.83 -19.88
N THR A 93 3.29 -4.57 -20.02
CA THR A 93 2.84 -3.99 -21.30
C THR A 93 3.95 -3.36 -22.13
N GLY A 94 5.21 -3.42 -21.69
CA GLY A 94 6.37 -2.91 -22.42
C GLY A 94 6.68 -1.42 -22.21
N ILE A 95 6.05 -0.77 -21.23
CA ILE A 95 6.34 0.62 -20.89
C ILE A 95 7.70 0.68 -20.19
N SER A 96 8.55 1.65 -20.55
CA SER A 96 9.89 1.75 -19.98
C SER A 96 9.86 2.20 -18.52
N LEU A 97 10.85 1.76 -17.74
CA LEU A 97 10.98 2.12 -16.32
C LEU A 97 11.08 3.64 -16.10
N GLN A 98 11.64 4.38 -17.06
CA GLN A 98 11.72 5.84 -17.01
C GLN A 98 10.35 6.50 -17.05
N GLN A 99 9.47 6.07 -17.96
CA GLN A 99 8.09 6.58 -18.07
C GLN A 99 7.27 6.23 -16.83
N ILE A 100 7.46 5.01 -16.32
CA ILE A 100 6.78 4.55 -15.12
C ILE A 100 7.13 5.41 -13.90
N ARG A 101 8.40 5.82 -13.74
CA ARG A 101 8.83 6.64 -12.60
C ARG A 101 8.02 7.93 -12.48
N THR A 102 7.78 8.62 -13.58
CA THR A 102 6.99 9.87 -13.59
C THR A 102 5.54 9.63 -13.13
N ALA A 103 4.91 8.55 -13.59
CA ALA A 103 3.54 8.22 -13.20
C ALA A 103 3.43 7.75 -11.74
N VAL A 104 4.42 7.00 -11.25
CA VAL A 104 4.48 6.58 -9.84
C VAL A 104 4.54 7.79 -8.92
N GLU A 105 5.31 8.81 -9.25
CA GLU A 105 5.40 10.04 -8.45
C GLU A 105 4.03 10.75 -8.38
N GLN A 106 3.31 10.82 -9.51
CA GLN A 106 1.96 11.39 -9.54
C GLN A 106 0.97 10.58 -8.69
N LEU A 107 1.00 9.25 -8.79
CA LEU A 107 0.17 8.37 -7.95
C LEU A 107 0.47 8.53 -6.46
N ARG A 108 1.73 8.81 -6.10
CA ARG A 108 2.15 9.09 -4.72
C ARG A 108 1.71 10.46 -4.21
N ALA A 109 1.46 11.42 -5.09
CA ALA A 109 0.86 12.69 -4.71
C ALA A 109 -0.67 12.58 -4.51
N SER A 110 -1.34 11.64 -5.17
CA SER A 110 -2.80 11.46 -5.11
C SER A 110 -3.28 10.64 -3.90
N GLY A 111 -4.34 11.06 -3.22
CA GLY A 111 -4.92 10.32 -2.09
C GLY A 111 -5.55 8.97 -2.50
N ILE A 112 -5.58 7.98 -1.60
CA ILE A 112 -6.10 6.63 -1.88
C ILE A 112 -7.58 6.66 -2.30
N ARG A 113 -8.39 7.56 -1.72
CA ARG A 113 -9.82 7.71 -2.06
C ARG A 113 -10.01 8.10 -3.54
N ASP A 114 -9.11 8.93 -4.07
CA ASP A 114 -9.17 9.40 -5.45
C ASP A 114 -8.73 8.31 -6.44
N LEU A 115 -7.93 7.34 -5.99
CA LEU A 115 -7.43 6.25 -6.83
C LEU A 115 -8.52 5.25 -7.26
N ALA A 116 -9.63 5.13 -6.52
CA ALA A 116 -10.69 4.18 -6.84
C ALA A 116 -11.41 4.49 -8.17
N GLY A 117 -11.57 5.79 -8.49
CA GLY A 117 -12.16 6.27 -9.74
C GLY A 117 -11.14 6.51 -10.86
N THR A 118 -9.86 6.25 -10.60
CA THR A 118 -8.77 6.64 -11.49
C THR A 118 -8.38 5.52 -12.46
N THR A 119 -8.06 5.89 -13.70
CA THR A 119 -7.52 5.00 -14.73
C THR A 119 -6.16 5.49 -15.18
N LEU A 120 -5.15 4.62 -15.09
CA LEU A 120 -3.85 4.88 -15.72
C LEU A 120 -3.93 4.56 -17.19
N MET A 121 -3.62 5.52 -18.05
CA MET A 121 -3.63 5.37 -19.50
C MET A 121 -2.22 5.52 -20.05
N SER A 122 -1.84 4.70 -21.02
CA SER A 122 -0.55 4.83 -21.69
C SER A 122 -0.66 4.57 -23.19
N ASP A 123 0.06 5.37 -23.97
CA ASP A 123 0.29 5.21 -25.42
C ASP A 123 1.65 4.53 -25.71
N GLY A 124 2.33 4.02 -24.68
CA GLY A 124 3.69 3.47 -24.76
C GLY A 124 4.81 4.53 -24.74
N ALA A 125 4.49 5.81 -24.95
CA ALA A 125 5.42 6.94 -24.88
C ALA A 125 5.29 7.71 -23.55
N SER A 126 4.10 7.78 -23.00
CA SER A 126 3.76 8.48 -21.76
C SER A 126 2.72 7.69 -20.97
N VAL A 127 2.58 8.04 -19.70
CA VAL A 127 1.55 7.49 -18.81
C VAL A 127 0.78 8.66 -18.21
N TYR A 128 -0.53 8.57 -18.23
CA TYR A 128 -1.48 9.61 -17.81
C TYR A 128 -2.38 9.06 -16.72
N LEU A 129 -2.71 9.92 -15.75
CA LEU A 129 -3.67 9.62 -14.70
C LEU A 129 -5.01 10.26 -15.08
N CYS A 130 -5.97 9.47 -15.54
CA CYS A 130 -7.30 9.96 -15.91
C CYS A 130 -8.27 9.76 -14.74
N THR A 131 -8.95 10.83 -14.35
CA THR A 131 -9.95 10.81 -13.27
C THR A 131 -11.39 10.89 -13.80
N SER A 132 -11.55 11.14 -15.10
CA SER A 132 -12.84 11.19 -15.78
C SER A 132 -12.82 10.42 -17.10
N ASN A 133 -14.01 10.04 -17.58
CA ASN A 133 -14.15 9.37 -18.87
C ASN A 133 -13.80 10.29 -20.05
N ASP A 134 -14.01 11.60 -19.92
CA ASP A 134 -13.73 12.57 -20.99
C ASP A 134 -12.22 12.65 -21.26
N GLU A 135 -11.40 12.68 -20.20
CA GLU A 135 -9.93 12.62 -20.32
C GLU A 135 -9.44 11.35 -21.03
N VAL A 136 -10.12 10.21 -20.80
CA VAL A 136 -9.83 8.95 -21.47
C VAL A 136 -10.17 9.05 -22.97
N ILE A 137 -11.33 9.60 -23.30
CA ILE A 137 -11.80 9.77 -24.70
C ILE A 137 -10.87 10.72 -25.46
N ASP A 138 -10.45 11.82 -24.85
CA ASP A 138 -9.54 12.81 -25.45
C ASP A 138 -8.19 12.18 -25.83
N LEU A 139 -7.70 11.24 -25.03
CA LEU A 139 -6.44 10.55 -25.31
C LEU A 139 -6.59 9.56 -26.48
N VAL A 140 -7.68 8.79 -26.51
CA VAL A 140 -7.97 7.82 -27.58
C VAL A 140 -8.23 8.51 -28.92
N SER A 141 -8.86 9.69 -28.89
CA SER A 141 -9.27 10.43 -30.09
C SER A 141 -8.10 10.91 -30.95
N ARG A 142 -6.85 10.81 -30.45
CA ARG A 142 -5.62 11.13 -31.20
C ARG A 142 -5.20 10.04 -32.21
N GLY A 143 -5.98 8.96 -32.35
CA GLY A 143 -5.73 7.90 -33.33
C GLY A 143 -4.57 6.96 -32.98
N GLN A 144 -4.11 6.98 -31.73
CA GLN A 144 -3.05 6.12 -31.20
C GLN A 144 -3.65 4.99 -30.36
N GLY A 145 -3.03 3.81 -30.40
CA GLY A 145 -3.42 2.70 -29.54
C GLY A 145 -3.03 2.99 -28.10
N VAL A 146 -4.00 2.94 -27.18
CA VAL A 146 -3.78 3.19 -25.76
C VAL A 146 -4.14 1.96 -24.93
N PHE A 147 -3.40 1.78 -23.85
CA PHE A 147 -3.64 0.77 -22.84
C PHE A 147 -4.10 1.43 -21.54
N GLY A 148 -5.19 0.92 -20.97
CA GLY A 148 -5.78 1.44 -19.73
C GLY A 148 -5.71 0.42 -18.60
N ILE A 149 -5.30 0.87 -17.41
CA ILE A 149 -5.36 0.13 -16.15
C ILE A 149 -6.31 0.87 -15.21
N ALA A 150 -7.48 0.28 -14.96
CA ALA A 150 -8.38 0.77 -13.91
C ALA A 150 -7.75 0.54 -12.53
N VAL A 151 -7.30 1.62 -11.88
CA VAL A 151 -6.57 1.56 -10.61
C VAL A 151 -7.46 0.98 -9.51
N GLY A 152 -8.73 1.37 -9.47
CA GLY A 152 -9.70 0.81 -8.50
C GLY A 152 -9.88 -0.70 -8.59
N LYS A 153 -9.71 -1.31 -9.77
CA LYS A 153 -9.74 -2.78 -9.90
C LYS A 153 -8.48 -3.40 -9.29
N VAL A 154 -7.31 -2.82 -9.55
CA VAL A 154 -6.04 -3.28 -8.97
C VAL A 154 -6.04 -3.15 -7.45
N LEU A 155 -6.58 -2.04 -6.94
CA LEU A 155 -6.78 -1.79 -5.52
C LEU A 155 -7.56 -2.94 -4.85
N ARG A 156 -8.75 -3.27 -5.38
CA ARG A 156 -9.57 -4.39 -4.87
C ARG A 156 -8.86 -5.74 -4.95
N GLU A 157 -8.08 -5.98 -5.99
CA GLU A 157 -7.29 -7.22 -6.07
C GLU A 157 -6.20 -7.29 -5.00
N VAL A 158 -5.53 -6.17 -4.70
CA VAL A 158 -4.51 -6.11 -3.64
C VAL A 158 -5.18 -6.32 -2.29
N GLU A 159 -6.28 -5.62 -2.03
CA GLU A 159 -7.08 -5.77 -0.81
C GLU A 159 -7.50 -7.22 -0.61
N SER A 160 -8.15 -7.82 -1.59
CA SER A 160 -8.55 -9.23 -1.54
C SER A 160 -7.38 -10.18 -1.31
N THR A 161 -6.19 -9.88 -1.85
CA THR A 161 -5.02 -10.73 -1.62
C THR A 161 -4.51 -10.59 -0.19
N LEU A 162 -4.55 -9.38 0.38
CA LEU A 162 -3.99 -9.06 1.69
C LEU A 162 -4.89 -9.48 2.86
N VAL A 163 -6.19 -9.71 2.64
CA VAL A 163 -7.11 -10.24 3.66
C VAL A 163 -6.57 -11.53 4.31
N ASP A 164 -5.84 -12.36 3.56
CA ASP A 164 -5.29 -13.63 4.05
C ASP A 164 -3.91 -13.51 4.72
N PHE A 165 -3.40 -12.28 4.92
CA PHE A 165 -2.06 -12.05 5.46
C PHE A 165 -2.06 -11.21 6.74
N ASP A 166 -1.23 -11.61 7.69
CA ASP A 166 -1.01 -10.84 8.92
C ASP A 166 -0.22 -9.56 8.64
N ALA A 167 -0.88 -8.42 8.81
CA ALA A 167 -0.22 -7.12 8.85
C ALA A 167 0.64 -7.00 10.12
N GLN A 168 1.69 -6.18 10.07
CA GLN A 168 2.61 -5.97 11.18
C GLN A 168 2.65 -4.47 11.48
N ALA A 169 2.39 -4.11 12.74
CA ALA A 169 2.71 -2.77 13.21
C ALA A 169 4.24 -2.63 13.37
N PRO A 170 4.82 -1.48 13.08
CA PRO A 170 6.22 -1.24 13.37
C PRO A 170 6.40 -1.22 14.90
N GLU A 171 6.95 -2.30 15.48
CA GLU A 171 7.50 -2.27 16.85
C GLU A 171 8.34 -1.01 17.09
N VAL A 172 7.96 -0.18 18.04
CA VAL A 172 8.70 1.01 18.46
C VAL A 172 9.99 0.57 19.16
N LEU A 173 11.00 0.18 18.38
CA LEU A 173 12.34 -0.19 18.87
C LEU A 173 13.02 0.95 19.63
N ASP A 174 12.53 2.18 19.49
CA ASP A 174 13.11 3.38 20.06
C ASP A 174 13.00 3.41 21.60
N GLU A 175 12.02 2.76 22.22
CA GLU A 175 11.93 2.75 23.68
C GLU A 175 13.09 1.99 24.35
N LEU A 176 13.55 0.87 23.77
CA LEU A 176 14.61 0.06 24.35
C LEU A 176 15.99 0.67 24.11
N ALA A 177 16.19 1.33 22.97
CA ALA A 177 17.38 2.11 22.66
C ALA A 177 17.47 3.37 23.55
N ALA A 178 16.37 4.11 23.70
CA ALA A 178 16.28 5.25 24.61
C ALA A 178 16.51 4.84 26.07
N ARG A 179 15.92 3.73 26.53
CA ARG A 179 16.15 3.20 27.90
C ARG A 179 17.60 2.75 28.13
N ARG A 180 18.29 2.26 27.11
CA ARG A 180 19.73 1.93 27.20
C ARG A 180 20.61 3.18 27.26
N ALA A 181 20.29 4.21 26.48
CA ALA A 181 21.00 5.50 26.54
C ALA A 181 20.87 6.17 27.92
N VAL A 182 19.68 6.11 28.54
CA VAL A 182 19.44 6.69 29.88
C VAL A 182 20.14 5.92 31.01
N ARG A 183 20.43 4.62 30.84
CA ARG A 183 21.13 3.81 31.85
C ARG A 183 22.67 3.92 31.78
N THR A 184 23.20 4.53 30.71
CA THR A 184 24.66 4.66 30.49
C THR A 184 25.16 6.11 30.69
N ALA A 185 24.29 7.02 31.12
CA ALA A 185 24.61 8.40 31.54
C ALA A 185 24.45 8.52 33.06
#